data_AF-A0A969T676-F1
#
_entry.id   AF-A0A969T676-F1
#
_cell.length_a   1.000
_cell.length_b   1.000
_cell.length_c   1.000
_cell.angle_alpha   90.00
_cell.angle_beta   90.00
_cell.angle_gamma   90.00
#
_symmetry.space_group_name_H-M   'P 1'
#
loop_
_entity.id
_entity.type
_entity.pdbx_description
1 polymer ?
#
loop_
_entity_poly.entity_id
_entity_poly.type
_entity_poly.pdbx_seq_one_letter_code
_entity_poly.pdbx_strand_id
1 'polypeptide(L)' 'MFEALADKLDDAWKKLRGQNKISQSNIQESLKEVRRALISADVNLQVVKGFIAEVEKKSLGA' A
#
# COMPACT_ATOMS: atom_id res chain seq x y z
N MET A 1 -1.74 -24.74 10.14
CA MET A 1 -2.79 -23.93 9.49
C MET A 1 -2.35 -22.47 9.23
N PHE A 2 -1.41 -21.91 10.02
CA PHE A 2 -0.85 -20.56 9.80
C PHE A 2 0.41 -20.50 8.90
N GLU A 3 1.02 -21.63 8.55
CA GLU A 3 2.26 -21.65 7.75
C GLU A 3 2.06 -21.14 6.31
N ALA A 4 0.94 -21.52 5.67
CA ALA A 4 0.62 -21.02 4.34
C ALA A 4 0.40 -19.49 4.27
N LEU A 5 0.12 -18.86 5.42
CA LEU A 5 0.03 -17.40 5.54
C LEU A 5 1.42 -16.79 5.74
N ALA A 6 2.26 -17.43 6.57
CA ALA A 6 3.64 -17.01 6.83
C ALA A 6 4.48 -17.02 5.54
N ASP A 7 4.34 -18.05 4.70
CA ASP A 7 5.07 -18.16 3.43
C ASP A 7 4.68 -17.06 2.43
N LYS A 8 3.38 -16.73 2.34
CA LYS A 8 2.91 -15.64 1.46
C LYS A 8 3.40 -14.27 1.92
N LEU A 9 3.51 -14.07 3.24
CA LEU A 9 4.10 -12.87 3.82
C LEU A 9 5.59 -12.82 3.50
N ASP A 10 6.36 -13.89 3.70
CA ASP A 10 7.79 -13.90 3.42
C ASP A 10 8.10 -13.61 1.94
N ASP A 11 7.29 -14.12 1.01
CA ASP A 11 7.43 -13.84 -0.42
C ASP A 11 7.08 -12.39 -0.80
N ALA A 12 6.09 -11.79 -0.14
CA ALA A 12 5.77 -10.37 -0.32
C ALA A 12 6.90 -9.46 0.19
N TRP A 13 7.51 -9.83 1.32
CA TRP A 13 8.65 -9.12 1.90
C TRP A 13 9.89 -9.24 1.02
N LYS A 14 10.16 -10.40 0.41
CA LYS A 14 11.24 -10.58 -0.57
C LYS A 14 11.09 -9.67 -1.79
N LYS A 15 9.86 -9.47 -2.28
CA LYS A 15 9.57 -8.54 -3.40
C LYS A 15 9.80 -7.08 -3.02
N LEU A 16 9.53 -6.71 -1.77
CA LEU A 16 9.77 -5.36 -1.25
C LEU A 16 11.26 -5.11 -0.94
N ARG A 17 12.02 -6.15 -0.55
CA ARG A 17 13.45 -6.05 -0.17
C ARG A 17 14.42 -5.75 -1.32
N GLY A 18 13.93 -5.46 -2.53
CA GLY A 18 14.74 -5.20 -3.73
C GLY A 18 14.54 -3.83 -4.39
N GLN A 19 13.61 -2.99 -3.92
CA GLN A 19 13.41 -1.66 -4.48
C GLN A 19 14.22 -0.61 -3.70
N ASN A 20 15.37 -0.21 -4.26
CA ASN A 20 16.32 0.75 -3.67
C ASN A 20 15.78 2.19 -3.49
N LYS A 21 14.60 2.51 -4.04
CA LYS A 21 13.98 3.82 -3.91
C LYS A 21 12.50 3.74 -4.21
N ILE A 22 11.71 4.27 -3.27
CA ILE A 22 10.31 4.56 -3.53
C ILE A 22 10.25 5.87 -4.34
N SER A 23 9.73 5.82 -5.57
CA SER A 23 9.53 6.99 -6.43
C SER A 23 8.04 7.38 -6.48
N GLN A 24 7.74 8.65 -6.77
CA GLN A 24 6.36 9.12 -6.96
C GLN A 24 5.60 8.29 -8.00
N SER A 25 6.26 7.89 -9.09
CA SER A 25 5.64 7.07 -10.14
C SER A 25 5.20 5.71 -9.63
N ASN A 26 6.01 5.06 -8.78
CA ASN A 26 5.71 3.72 -8.26
C ASN A 26 4.62 3.77 -7.18
N ILE A 27 4.62 4.78 -6.32
CA ILE A 27 3.60 4.93 -5.27
C ILE A 27 2.22 5.23 -5.86
N GLN A 28 2.13 6.08 -6.90
CA GLN A 28 0.84 6.53 -7.41
C GLN A 28 -0.05 5.39 -7.93
N GLU A 29 0.54 4.40 -8.58
CA GLU A 29 -0.19 3.23 -9.06
C GLU A 29 -0.73 2.40 -7.88
N SER A 30 0.12 2.13 -6.89
CA SER A 30 -0.27 1.42 -5.67
C SER A 30 -1.34 2.16 -4.85
N LEU A 31 -1.27 3.49 -4.72
CA LEU A 31 -2.28 4.28 -4.01
C LEU A 31 -3.64 4.24 -4.70
N LYS A 32 -3.69 4.16 -6.04
CA LYS A 32 -4.95 4.00 -6.79
C LYS A 32 -5.61 2.65 -6.51
N GLU A 33 -4.82 1.58 -6.43
CA GLU A 33 -5.34 0.26 -6.08
C GLU A 33 -5.86 0.24 -4.64
N VAL A 34 -5.10 0.78 -3.69
CA VAL A 34 -5.51 0.92 -2.29
C VAL A 34 -6.81 1.73 -2.18
N ARG A 35 -6.95 2.82 -2.95
CA ARG A 35 -8.19 3.61 -3.00
C ARG A 35 -9.38 2.77 -3.42
N ARG A 36 -9.24 1.98 -4.48
CA ARG A 36 -10.32 1.12 -4.99
C ARG A 36 -10.70 0.06 -3.96
N ALA A 37 -9.71 -0.58 -3.34
CA ALA A 37 -9.93 -1.58 -2.29
C ALA A 37 -10.71 -0.98 -1.10
N LEU A 38 -10.35 0.23 -0.66
CA LEU A 38 -11.02 0.90 0.46
C LEU A 38 -12.47 1.30 0.12
N ILE A 39 -12.73 1.77 -1.11
CA ILE A 39 -14.09 2.09 -1.55
C ILE A 39 -14.94 0.82 -1.67
N SER A 40 -14.38 -0.27 -2.19
CA SER A 40 -15.07 -1.56 -2.30
C SER A 40 -15.38 -2.21 -0.95
N ALA A 41 -14.72 -1.78 0.12
CA ALA A 41 -14.94 -2.25 1.49
C ALA A 41 -15.92 -1.36 2.28
N ASP A 42 -16.73 -0.53 1.59
CA ASP A 42 -17.70 0.40 2.18
C ASP A 42 -17.10 1.45 3.13
N VAL A 43 -15.84 1.85 2.90
CA VAL A 43 -15.20 2.93 3.67
C VAL A 43 -15.63 4.30 3.14
N ASN A 44 -15.92 5.24 4.05
CA ASN A 44 -16.29 6.61 3.69
C ASN A 44 -15.18 7.32 2.88
N LEU A 45 -15.57 7.91 1.74
CA LEU A 45 -14.67 8.59 0.81
C LEU A 45 -13.83 9.71 1.48
N GLN A 46 -14.36 10.41 2.49
CA GLN A 46 -13.62 11.44 3.22
C GLN A 46 -12.43 10.85 4.00
N VAL A 47 -12.64 9.69 4.64
CA VAL A 47 -11.60 8.95 5.37
C VAL A 47 -10.55 8.41 4.40
N VAL A 48 -11.00 7.83 3.27
CA VAL A 48 -10.09 7.30 2.25
C VAL A 48 -9.18 8.38 1.67
N LYS A 49 -9.72 9.57 1.38
CA LYS A 49 -8.92 10.70 0.87
C LYS A 49 -7.86 11.14 1.87
N GLY A 50 -8.22 11.29 3.15
CA GLY A 50 -7.27 11.65 4.21
C GLY A 50 -6.18 10.60 4.40
N PHE A 51 -6.57 9.33 4.45
CA PHE A 51 -5.65 8.21 4.59
C PHE A 51 -4.63 8.14 3.45
N ILE A 52 -5.08 8.26 2.19
CA ILE A 52 -4.18 8.23 1.03
C ILE A 52 -3.20 9.40 1.04
N ALA A 53 -3.66 10.61 1.39
CA ALA A 53 -2.80 11.79 1.47
C ALA A 53 -1.72 11.63 2.56
N GLU A 54 -2.07 11.04 3.70
CA GLU A 54 -1.12 10.77 4.78
C GLU A 54 -0.09 9.70 4.37
N VAL A 55 -0.54 8.62 3.72
CA VAL A 55 0.35 7.56 3.22
C VAL A 55 1.28 8.08 2.13
N GLU A 56 0.79 8.90 1.20
CA GLU A 56 1.60 9.54 0.15
C GLU A 56 2.70 10.41 0.77
N LYS A 57 2.35 11.24 1.76
CA LYS A 57 3.30 12.10 2.47
C LYS A 57 4.38 11.29 3.19
N LYS A 58 4.00 10.24 3.94
CA LYS A 58 4.95 9.35 4.63
C LYS A 58 5.85 8.60 3.66
N SER A 59 5.30 8.15 2.53
CA SER A 59 6.04 7.36 1.54
C SER A 59 7.08 8.18 0.77
N LEU A 60 6.86 9.50 0.65
CA LEU A 60 7.81 10.44 0.06
C LEU A 60 8.86 10.96 1.08
N GLY A 61 8.80 10.53 2.34
CA GLY A 61 9.80 10.84 3.36
C GLY A 61 9.72 12.26 3.93
N ALA A 62 8.52 12.85 3.98
CA ALA A 62 8.26 14.13 4.65
C ALA A 62 7.85 13.97 6.12
#